data_AF-C4XE00-F1
#
_entry.id   AF-C4XE00-F1
#
_cell.length_a   1.000
_cell.length_b   1.000
_cell.length_c   1.000
_cell.angle_alpha   90.00
_cell.angle_beta   90.00
_cell.angle_gamma   90.00
#
_symmetry.space_group_name_H-M   'P 1'
#
loop_
_entity.id
_entity.type
_entity.pdbx_description
1 polymer ?
#
loop_
_entity_poly.entity_id
_entity_poly.type
_entity_poly.pdbx_seq_one_letter_code
_entity_poly.pdbx_strand_id
1 'polypeptide(L)' 'MSFSKKFLWGTAFAANQIEGAYNEENKGLNVQDVLPKGALGHIDLNLKEFNIKRKAIDFYHKY' A
#
# COMPACT_ATOMS: atom_id res chain seq x y z
N MET A 1 -35.73 -4.60 -9.74
CA MET A 1 -34.61 -5.53 -9.51
C MET A 1 -34.17 -5.39 -8.06
N SER A 2 -33.97 -6.49 -7.33
CA SER A 2 -33.48 -6.51 -5.95
C SER A 2 -32.32 -7.50 -5.83
N PHE A 3 -31.32 -7.19 -5.00
CA PHE A 3 -30.23 -8.11 -4.71
C PHE A 3 -30.74 -9.34 -3.94
N SER A 4 -30.02 -10.46 -4.07
CA SER A 4 -30.29 -11.67 -3.27
C SER A 4 -30.08 -11.41 -1.78
N LYS A 5 -30.82 -12.11 -0.91
CA LYS A 5 -30.61 -12.05 0.56
C LYS A 5 -29.19 -12.41 1.00
N LYS A 6 -28.45 -13.14 0.17
CA LYS A 6 -27.06 -13.56 0.42
C LYS A 6 -26.02 -12.69 -0.30
N PHE A 7 -26.43 -11.57 -0.88
CA PHE A 7 -25.52 -10.69 -1.59
C PHE A 7 -24.56 -10.02 -0.59
N LEU A 8 -23.26 -10.09 -0.88
CA LEU A 8 -22.23 -9.39 -0.12
C LEU A 8 -21.78 -8.18 -0.90
N TRP A 9 -21.83 -7.01 -0.26
CA TRP A 9 -21.32 -5.76 -0.80
C TRP A 9 -20.29 -5.19 0.17
N GLY A 10 -19.18 -4.73 -0.35
CA GLY A 10 -18.10 -4.21 0.45
C GLY A 10 -17.02 -3.59 -0.42
N THR A 11 -15.94 -3.21 0.24
CA THR A 11 -14.75 -2.61 -0.37
C THR A 11 -13.54 -3.51 -0.18
N ALA A 12 -12.50 -3.27 -0.96
CA ALA A 12 -11.22 -3.96 -0.85
C ALA A 12 -10.09 -2.94 -0.96
N PHE A 13 -9.01 -3.19 -0.23
CA PHE A 13 -7.80 -2.36 -0.23
C PHE A 13 -6.56 -3.26 -0.19
N ALA A 14 -5.41 -2.73 -0.62
CA ALA A 14 -4.12 -3.40 -0.47
C ALA A 14 -3.20 -2.61 0.46
N ALA A 15 -2.44 -3.33 1.30
CA ALA A 15 -1.53 -2.78 2.31
C ALA A 15 -0.65 -1.63 1.78
N ASN A 16 0.07 -1.86 0.69
CA ASN A 16 0.96 -0.88 0.06
C ASN A 16 0.25 0.36 -0.52
N GLN A 17 -1.08 0.32 -0.69
CA GLN A 17 -1.86 1.43 -1.19
C GLN A 17 -2.38 2.33 -0.07
N ILE A 18 -2.55 1.80 1.16
CA ILE A 18 -3.22 2.53 2.23
C ILE A 18 -2.42 2.68 3.52
N GLU A 19 -1.60 1.70 3.90
CA GLU A 19 -0.99 1.65 5.24
C GLU A 19 0.02 2.77 5.45
N GLY A 20 1.02 2.87 4.57
CA GLY A 20 2.17 3.74 4.81
C GLY A 20 3.15 3.10 5.78
N ALA A 21 3.70 3.89 6.72
CA ALA A 21 4.56 3.44 7.82
C ALA A 21 5.65 2.43 7.41
N TYR A 22 6.26 2.64 6.23
CA TYR A 22 7.02 1.59 5.56
C TYR A 22 8.26 1.08 6.33
N ASN A 23 8.76 1.86 7.28
CA ASN A 23 9.96 1.61 8.09
C ASN A 23 9.72 1.78 9.60
N GLU A 24 8.47 1.63 10.06
CA GLU A 24 8.10 1.75 11.47
C GLU A 24 7.95 0.39 12.14
N GLU A 25 8.02 0.35 13.47
CA GLU A 25 7.73 -0.83 14.32
C GLU A 25 8.35 -2.16 13.86
N ASN A 26 9.59 -2.10 13.35
CA ASN A 26 10.35 -3.26 12.84
C ASN A 26 9.79 -3.88 11.55
N LYS A 27 8.94 -3.17 10.80
CA LYS A 27 8.55 -3.57 9.46
C LYS A 27 9.80 -3.63 8.56
N GLY A 28 10.02 -4.80 7.96
CA GLY A 28 11.03 -4.97 6.91
C GLY A 28 10.66 -4.26 5.60
N LEU A 29 11.67 -3.90 4.82
CA LEU A 29 11.46 -3.41 3.46
C LEU A 29 10.85 -4.52 2.60
N ASN A 30 9.91 -4.13 1.74
CA ASN A 30 9.33 -5.01 0.73
C ASN A 30 9.60 -4.48 -0.69
N VAL A 31 9.20 -5.27 -1.69
CA VAL A 31 9.38 -4.94 -3.11
C VAL A 31 8.73 -3.60 -3.49
N GLN A 32 7.61 -3.24 -2.86
CA GLN A 32 6.90 -2.00 -3.16
C GLN A 32 7.63 -0.76 -2.63
N ASP A 33 8.43 -0.90 -1.58
CA ASP A 33 9.19 0.19 -0.97
C ASP A 33 10.35 0.66 -1.87
N VAL A 34 10.88 -0.22 -2.71
CA VAL A 34 11.99 0.04 -3.65
C VAL A 34 11.56 0.28 -5.10
N LEU A 35 10.24 0.26 -5.38
CA LEU A 35 9.69 0.47 -6.73
C LEU A 35 8.87 1.78 -6.80
N PRO A 36 9.51 2.96 -6.85
CA PRO A 36 8.83 4.26 -6.84
C PRO A 36 7.91 4.46 -8.06
N LYS A 37 8.23 3.82 -9.19
CA LYS A 37 7.47 3.90 -10.46
C LYS A 37 6.72 2.61 -10.81
N GLY A 38 6.48 1.75 -9.82
CA GLY A 38 5.75 0.50 -10.01
C GLY A 38 6.59 -0.61 -10.66
N ALA A 39 5.92 -1.73 -11.00
CA ALA A 39 6.59 -2.98 -11.38
C ALA A 39 7.42 -2.91 -12.68
N LEU A 40 7.11 -1.97 -13.57
CA LEU A 40 7.85 -1.75 -14.82
C LEU A 40 8.89 -0.63 -14.71
N GLY A 41 9.00 -0.02 -13.53
CA GLY A 41 9.99 1.02 -13.25
C GLY A 41 11.34 0.45 -12.83
N HIS A 42 12.31 1.34 -12.63
CA HIS A 42 13.59 0.96 -12.05
C HIS A 42 13.46 0.68 -10.55
N ILE A 43 14.43 -0.07 -10.02
CA ILE A 43 14.53 -0.40 -8.60
C ILE A 43 15.43 0.64 -7.92
N ASP A 44 14.90 1.35 -6.93
CA ASP A 44 15.64 2.28 -6.10
C ASP A 44 16.00 1.63 -4.75
N LEU A 45 17.11 0.89 -4.74
CA LEU A 45 17.64 0.22 -3.55
C LEU A 45 18.15 1.21 -2.49
N ASN A 46 18.48 2.44 -2.88
CA ASN A 46 18.99 3.47 -1.96
C ASN A 46 17.88 4.29 -1.32
N LEU A 47 16.62 4.05 -1.70
CA LEU A 47 15.43 4.70 -1.19
C LEU A 47 15.42 6.23 -1.36
N LYS A 48 16.18 6.77 -2.32
CA LYS A 48 16.33 8.22 -2.55
C LYS A 48 15.17 8.85 -3.31
N GLU A 49 14.51 8.09 -4.19
CA GLU A 49 13.39 8.60 -4.96
C GLU A 49 12.11 8.61 -4.11
N PHE A 50 11.28 9.62 -4.37
CA PHE A 50 9.95 9.69 -3.79
C PHE A 50 9.09 8.49 -4.21
N ASN A 51 8.58 7.76 -3.23
CA ASN A 51 7.68 6.62 -3.42
C ASN A 51 6.39 6.84 -2.60
N ILE A 52 5.27 7.08 -3.28
CA ILE A 52 3.99 7.39 -2.66
C ILE A 52 3.50 6.31 -1.68
N LYS A 53 3.83 5.05 -1.95
CA LYS A 53 3.39 3.88 -1.15
C LYS A 53 3.97 3.87 0.26
N ARG A 54 5.10 4.57 0.47
CA ARG A 54 5.77 4.63 1.77
C ARG A 54 4.99 5.40 2.84
N LYS A 55 4.12 6.33 2.41
CA LYS A 55 3.23 7.12 3.28
C LYS A 55 1.76 6.81 3.04
N ALA A 56 1.36 6.58 1.79
CA ALA A 56 -0.01 6.27 1.40
C ALA A 56 -1.03 7.26 2.01
N ILE A 57 -2.19 6.77 2.47
CA ILE A 57 -3.16 7.57 3.23
C ILE A 57 -2.96 7.47 4.75
N ASP A 58 -1.86 6.85 5.18
CA ASP A 58 -1.49 6.72 6.60
C ASP A 58 -2.54 5.94 7.41
N PHE A 59 -3.11 4.88 6.81
CA PHE A 59 -4.08 4.02 7.47
C PHE A 59 -3.47 3.26 8.65
N TYR A 60 -2.16 3.00 8.64
CA TYR A 60 -1.47 2.32 9.75
C TYR A 60 -1.68 3.02 11.11
N HIS A 61 -1.79 4.35 11.10
CA HIS A 61 -2.01 5.15 12.32
C HIS A 61 -3.46 5.61 12.51
N LYS A 62 -4.34 5.37 11.52
CA LYS A 62 -5.68 5.97 11.44
C LYS A 62 -6.78 4.96 11.15
N TYR A 63 -6.53 3.69 11.47
CA TYR A 63 -7.56 2.65 11.39
C TYR A 63 -8.60 2.78 12.50
#